data_AF-A0A146KCH9-F1
#
_entry.id   AF-A0A146KCH9-F1
#
_cell.length_a   1.000
_cell.length_b   1.000
_cell.length_c   1.000
_cell.angle_alpha   90.00
_cell.angle_beta   90.00
_cell.angle_gamma   90.00
#
_symmetry.space_group_name_H-M   'P 1'
#
loop_
_entity.id
_entity.type
_entity.pdbx_description
1 polymer ?
#
loop_
_entity_poly.entity_id
_entity_poly.type
_entity_poly.pdbx_seq_one_letter_code
_entity_poly.pdbx_strand_id
1 'polypeptide(L)'
;MSAPTNIFDLTGPLQSLMSSKIEPKMKQSHHHMQASSNEDSVLKKSRKENAFRWTAERHLKFAVVSMALGIRDCKPKHVIAFYEEVDVDRAVVSSHLQKIRNVIIKQYGLNNLEEVKNWMIPKDIDSVVLRQIKANWEDPEFTGFTSSQVSNFVRS
;
A
#
# COMPACT_ATOMS: atom_id res chain seq x y z
N MET A 1 5.72 49.73 28.37
CA MET A 1 7.10 49.24 28.56
C MET A 1 7.50 48.55 27.27
N SER A 2 8.42 49.16 26.52
CA SER A 2 8.85 48.75 25.18
C SER A 2 9.95 47.68 25.24
N ALA A 3 10.10 46.97 24.10
CA ALA A 3 10.74 45.67 23.86
C ALA A 3 12.25 45.54 24.21
N PRO A 4 12.84 44.35 23.94
CA PRO A 4 13.66 44.32 22.72
C PRO A 4 13.43 43.14 21.78
N THR A 5 13.47 43.50 20.51
CA THR A 5 13.50 42.73 19.28
C THR A 5 14.83 42.00 19.14
N ASN A 6 14.81 40.68 18.89
CA ASN A 6 16.01 39.97 18.45
C ASN A 6 15.95 39.76 16.93
N ILE A 7 16.77 40.54 16.24
CA ILE A 7 17.10 40.45 14.82
C ILE A 7 18.33 39.53 14.74
N PHE A 8 18.17 38.34 14.20
CA PHE A 8 19.29 37.53 13.71
C PHE A 8 19.24 37.52 12.19
N ASP A 9 20.10 38.36 11.64
CA ASP A 9 20.60 38.32 10.27
C ASP A 9 21.75 37.28 10.18
N LEU A 10 22.14 36.98 8.95
CA LEU A 10 23.37 36.33 8.47
C LEU A 10 23.17 35.06 7.63
N THR A 11 22.76 35.30 6.39
CA THR A 11 23.53 34.97 5.17
C THR A 11 24.54 33.81 5.27
N GLY A 12 24.13 32.65 4.75
CA GLY A 12 25.03 31.53 4.42
C GLY A 12 25.25 31.41 2.90
N PRO A 13 26.46 31.02 2.45
CA PRO A 13 26.87 31.11 1.05
C PRO A 13 26.24 30.03 0.16
N LEU A 14 25.75 30.46 -1.01
CA LEU A 14 25.46 29.60 -2.16
C LEU A 14 26.72 28.83 -2.58
N GLN A 15 26.77 27.53 -2.29
CA GLN A 15 27.76 26.64 -2.87
C GLN A 15 27.20 25.92 -4.11
N SER A 16 27.79 26.31 -5.24
CA SER A 16 28.35 25.42 -6.25
C SER A 16 27.40 24.47 -6.98
N LEU A 17 26.83 25.03 -8.03
CA LEU A 17 26.24 24.36 -9.19
C LEU A 17 27.32 23.51 -9.90
N MET A 18 27.42 22.22 -9.56
CA MET A 18 28.20 21.26 -10.34
C MET A 18 27.34 20.73 -11.49
N SER A 19 27.51 21.36 -12.65
CA SER A 19 27.04 20.91 -13.96
C SER A 19 27.49 19.48 -14.25
N SER A 20 26.57 18.52 -14.10
CA SER A 20 26.75 17.16 -14.57
C SER A 20 26.37 17.08 -16.04
N LYS A 21 27.41 16.98 -16.88
CA LYS A 21 27.38 16.82 -18.32
C LYS A 21 26.65 15.52 -18.69
N ILE A 22 25.43 15.63 -19.20
CA ILE A 22 24.65 14.49 -19.70
C ILE A 22 25.13 14.19 -21.12
N GLU A 23 25.88 13.10 -21.29
CA GLU A 23 26.25 12.56 -22.60
C GLU A 23 25.05 11.85 -23.25
N PRO A 24 24.72 12.14 -24.52
CA PRO A 24 23.67 11.44 -25.25
C PRO A 24 24.18 10.07 -25.73
N LYS A 25 23.71 8.99 -25.10
CA LYS A 25 23.99 7.63 -25.58
C LYS A 25 23.22 7.36 -26.89
N MET A 26 23.98 7.14 -27.96
CA MET A 26 23.54 6.65 -29.26
C MET A 26 22.63 5.44 -29.12
N LYS A 27 21.43 5.53 -29.69
CA LYS A 27 20.52 4.40 -29.87
C LYS A 27 21.02 3.57 -31.05
N GLN A 28 21.68 2.44 -30.76
CA GLN A 28 21.89 1.41 -31.78
C GLN A 28 20.56 0.66 -32.00
N SER A 29 19.96 0.91 -33.17
CA SER A 29 18.77 0.23 -33.66
C SER A 29 19.17 -1.16 -34.18
N HIS A 30 18.93 -2.19 -33.37
CA HIS A 30 18.98 -3.58 -33.81
C HIS A 30 17.58 -4.02 -34.25
N HIS A 31 17.33 -3.95 -35.56
CA HIS A 31 16.24 -4.68 -36.21
C HIS A 31 16.56 -6.18 -36.15
N HIS A 32 16.05 -6.87 -35.13
CA HIS A 32 16.02 -8.33 -35.10
C HIS A 32 14.64 -8.80 -35.52
N MET A 33 14.52 -9.26 -36.77
CA MET A 33 13.33 -9.97 -37.24
C MET A 33 13.33 -11.37 -36.64
N GLN A 34 12.47 -11.62 -35.67
CA GLN A 34 12.11 -12.98 -35.25
C GLN A 34 10.67 -13.27 -35.65
N ALA A 35 10.55 -14.10 -36.70
CA ALA A 35 9.35 -14.85 -37.00
C ALA A 35 9.09 -15.81 -35.82
N SER A 36 8.13 -15.46 -34.98
CA SER A 36 7.76 -16.25 -33.80
C SER A 36 6.48 -17.02 -34.08
N SER A 37 6.58 -18.33 -33.87
CA SER A 37 5.60 -19.38 -34.09
C SER A 37 4.27 -19.15 -33.35
N ASN A 38 3.14 -19.32 -34.05
CA ASN A 38 1.78 -19.04 -33.56
C ASN A 38 1.17 -20.12 -32.63
N GLU A 39 1.88 -21.21 -32.31
CA GLU A 39 1.28 -22.40 -31.67
C GLU A 39 1.16 -22.32 -30.13
N ASP A 40 1.84 -21.39 -29.46
CA ASP A 40 1.74 -21.20 -28.00
C ASP A 40 0.48 -20.45 -27.52
N SER A 41 -0.39 -20.05 -28.45
CA SER A 41 -1.54 -19.17 -28.14
C SER A 41 -2.74 -19.92 -27.53
N VAL A 42 -2.90 -21.22 -27.80
CA VAL A 42 -4.13 -21.97 -27.44
C VAL A 42 -4.10 -22.46 -25.99
N LEU A 43 -2.94 -22.88 -25.46
CA LEU A 43 -2.82 -23.37 -24.07
C LEU A 43 -2.81 -22.24 -23.02
N LYS A 44 -2.62 -20.98 -23.41
CA LYS A 44 -2.63 -19.83 -22.49
C LYS A 44 -4.05 -19.34 -22.14
N LYS A 45 -5.08 -19.76 -22.86
CA LYS A 45 -6.43 -19.20 -22.72
C LYS A 45 -7.18 -19.75 -21.49
N SER A 46 -6.98 -21.02 -21.14
CA SER A 46 -7.70 -21.68 -20.03
C SER A 46 -7.25 -21.25 -18.63
N ARG A 47 -6.00 -20.82 -18.43
CA ARG A 47 -5.52 -20.38 -17.10
C ARG A 47 -6.11 -19.04 -16.63
N LYS A 48 -6.68 -18.23 -17.53
CA LYS A 48 -7.22 -16.90 -17.17
C LYS A 48 -8.60 -16.97 -16.53
N GLU A 49 -9.36 -18.03 -16.74
CA GLU A 49 -10.77 -18.09 -16.30
C GLU A 49 -10.91 -18.22 -14.78
N ASN A 50 -9.91 -18.81 -14.10
CA ASN A 50 -9.90 -18.98 -12.65
C ASN A 50 -9.00 -17.96 -11.91
N ALA A 51 -8.69 -16.82 -12.54
CA ALA A 51 -7.90 -15.78 -11.88
C ALA A 51 -8.65 -15.21 -10.66
N PHE A 52 -7.97 -15.09 -9.52
CA PHE A 52 -8.53 -14.51 -8.31
C PHE A 52 -9.11 -13.11 -8.56
N ARG A 53 -10.32 -12.86 -8.04
CA ARG A 53 -11.02 -11.56 -8.15
C ARG A 53 -11.40 -11.02 -6.78
N TRP A 54 -11.15 -9.73 -6.59
CA TRP A 54 -11.61 -8.97 -5.42
C TRP A 54 -13.10 -8.69 -5.54
N THR A 55 -13.92 -9.55 -4.94
CA THR A 55 -15.34 -9.27 -4.69
C THR A 55 -15.47 -8.23 -3.56
N ALA A 56 -16.64 -7.60 -3.41
CA ALA A 56 -16.89 -6.64 -2.34
C ALA A 56 -16.67 -7.27 -0.94
N GLU A 57 -17.14 -8.51 -0.75
CA GLU A 57 -16.94 -9.27 0.48
C GLU A 57 -15.45 -9.56 0.76
N ARG A 58 -14.70 -10.04 -0.24
CA ARG A 58 -13.25 -10.28 -0.11
C ARG A 58 -12.48 -8.99 0.16
N HIS A 59 -12.91 -7.88 -0.43
CA HIS A 59 -12.33 -6.57 -0.21
C HIS A 59 -12.60 -6.09 1.23
N LEU A 60 -13.81 -6.24 1.73
CA LEU A 60 -14.15 -5.89 3.11
C LEU A 60 -13.35 -6.75 4.11
N LYS A 61 -13.30 -8.08 3.90
CA LYS A 61 -12.47 -8.99 4.70
C LYS A 61 -11.00 -8.58 4.67
N PHE A 62 -10.47 -8.23 3.50
CA PHE A 62 -9.11 -7.71 3.37
C PHE A 62 -8.89 -6.45 4.20
N ALA A 63 -9.81 -5.49 4.12
CA ALA A 63 -9.74 -4.25 4.86
C ALA A 63 -9.74 -4.52 6.37
N VAL A 64 -10.67 -5.35 6.86
CA VAL A 64 -10.74 -5.74 8.28
C VAL A 64 -9.42 -6.33 8.77
N VAL A 65 -8.87 -7.33 8.07
CA VAL A 65 -7.61 -7.97 8.45
C VAL A 65 -6.44 -7.00 8.40
N SER A 66 -6.29 -6.24 7.32
CA SER A 66 -5.16 -5.34 7.13
C SER A 66 -5.16 -4.16 8.12
N MET A 67 -6.33 -3.63 8.47
CA MET A 67 -6.47 -2.59 9.50
C MET A 67 -6.24 -3.16 10.90
N ALA A 68 -6.76 -4.36 11.21
CA ALA A 68 -6.53 -4.98 12.51
C ALA A 68 -5.05 -5.34 12.74
N LEU A 69 -4.33 -5.79 11.71
CA LEU A 69 -2.89 -6.03 11.80
C LEU A 69 -2.04 -4.75 11.82
N GLY A 70 -2.64 -3.57 11.60
CA GLY A 70 -1.96 -2.29 11.48
C GLY A 70 -1.52 -2.00 10.05
N ILE A 71 -2.25 -1.14 9.35
CA ILE A 71 -2.11 -0.92 7.91
C ILE A 71 -0.71 -0.46 7.47
N ARG A 72 0.01 0.28 8.34
CA ARG A 72 1.36 0.77 8.03
C ARG A 72 2.36 -0.39 7.93
N ASP A 73 2.39 -1.25 8.93
CA ASP A 73 3.44 -2.26 9.12
C ASP A 73 3.02 -3.67 8.68
N CYS A 74 1.75 -3.85 8.31
CA CYS A 74 1.20 -5.13 7.86
C CYS A 74 1.96 -5.71 6.65
N LYS A 75 2.22 -7.01 6.67
CA LYS A 75 2.91 -7.76 5.60
C LYS A 75 1.92 -8.69 4.88
N PRO A 76 2.03 -8.86 3.55
CA PRO A 76 1.13 -9.73 2.80
C PRO A 76 1.05 -11.17 3.34
N LYS A 77 2.18 -11.71 3.83
CA LYS A 77 2.24 -13.05 4.46
C LYS A 77 1.27 -13.18 5.64
N HIS A 78 1.12 -12.12 6.44
CA HIS A 78 0.25 -12.15 7.61
C HIS A 78 -1.23 -12.05 7.21
N VAL A 79 -1.55 -11.26 6.19
CA VAL A 79 -2.93 -11.14 5.69
C VAL A 79 -3.43 -12.46 5.10
N ILE A 80 -2.60 -13.14 4.30
CA ILE A 80 -2.95 -14.42 3.67
C ILE A 80 -3.29 -15.50 4.70
N ALA A 81 -2.68 -15.47 5.89
CA ALA A 81 -2.97 -16.44 6.94
C ALA A 81 -4.45 -16.42 7.42
N PHE A 82 -5.21 -15.36 7.09
CA PHE A 82 -6.64 -15.24 7.40
C PHE A 82 -7.56 -15.57 6.21
N TYR A 83 -6.98 -16.00 5.07
CA TYR A 83 -7.69 -16.53 3.92
C TYR A 83 -7.58 -18.05 3.91
N GLU A 84 -8.74 -18.72 3.90
CA GLU A 84 -8.83 -20.18 3.77
C GLU A 84 -8.83 -20.61 2.29
N GLU A 85 -9.04 -19.67 1.39
CA GLU A 85 -9.10 -19.90 -0.06
C GLU A 85 -7.71 -20.20 -0.64
N VAL A 86 -7.58 -21.33 -1.35
CA VAL A 86 -6.32 -21.83 -1.91
C VAL A 86 -5.74 -20.91 -3.00
N ASP A 87 -6.58 -20.10 -3.64
CA ASP A 87 -6.22 -19.34 -4.83
C ASP A 87 -5.66 -17.94 -4.55
N VAL A 88 -5.51 -17.56 -3.28
CA VAL A 88 -5.03 -16.23 -2.89
C VAL A 88 -3.50 -16.18 -2.88
N ASP A 89 -2.92 -15.75 -3.99
CA ASP A 89 -1.47 -15.57 -4.08
C ASP A 89 -0.97 -14.32 -3.32
N ARG A 90 0.26 -14.42 -2.80
CA ARG A 90 0.95 -13.34 -2.09
C ARG A 90 1.16 -12.10 -2.94
N ALA A 91 1.42 -12.25 -4.24
CA ALA A 91 1.58 -11.11 -5.12
C ALA A 91 0.27 -10.30 -5.21
N VAL A 92 -0.87 -10.98 -5.32
CA VAL A 92 -2.20 -10.36 -5.39
C VAL A 92 -2.50 -9.55 -4.13
N VAL A 93 -2.26 -10.14 -2.96
CA VAL A 93 -2.44 -9.47 -1.65
C VAL A 93 -1.50 -8.29 -1.52
N SER A 94 -0.24 -8.42 -1.95
CA SER A 94 0.75 -7.33 -1.91
C SER A 94 0.33 -6.13 -2.76
N SER A 95 -0.11 -6.38 -4.01
CA SER A 95 -0.59 -5.32 -4.89
C SER A 95 -1.84 -4.63 -4.34
N HIS A 96 -2.75 -5.39 -3.73
CA HIS A 96 -3.97 -4.83 -3.14
C HIS A 96 -3.68 -4.01 -1.87
N LEU A 97 -2.76 -4.48 -1.02
CA LEU A 97 -2.29 -3.74 0.16
C LEU A 97 -1.66 -2.39 -0.23
N GLN A 98 -0.84 -2.38 -1.27
CA GLN A 98 -0.25 -1.15 -1.79
C GLN A 98 -1.32 -0.18 -2.29
N LYS A 99 -2.35 -0.67 -3.00
CA LYS A 99 -3.47 0.15 -3.45
C LYS A 99 -4.21 0.79 -2.28
N ILE A 100 -4.56 0.03 -1.24
CA ILE A 100 -5.23 0.56 -0.04
C ILE A 100 -4.38 1.64 0.65
N ARG A 101 -3.08 1.41 0.82
CA ARG A 101 -2.17 2.42 1.38
C ARG A 101 -2.15 3.70 0.54
N ASN A 102 -2.08 3.58 -0.78
CA ASN A 102 -2.12 4.74 -1.67
C ASN A 102 -3.46 5.48 -1.61
N VAL A 103 -4.58 4.75 -1.45
CA VAL A 103 -5.90 5.34 -1.24
C VAL A 103 -5.92 6.16 0.05
N ILE A 104 -5.39 5.63 1.15
CA ILE A 104 -5.28 6.35 2.44
C ILE A 104 -4.42 7.60 2.27
N ILE A 105 -3.21 7.47 1.72
CA ILE A 105 -2.30 8.59 1.48
C ILE A 105 -3.02 9.72 0.72
N LYS A 106 -3.73 9.38 -0.37
CA LYS A 106 -4.49 10.34 -1.17
C LYS A 106 -5.67 10.96 -0.39
N GLN A 107 -6.46 10.15 0.30
CA GLN A 107 -7.67 10.61 0.99
C GLN A 107 -7.38 11.47 2.23
N TYR A 108 -6.20 11.30 2.84
CA TYR A 108 -5.75 12.05 4.02
C TYR A 108 -4.74 13.15 3.68
N GLY A 109 -4.34 13.30 2.41
CA GLY A 109 -3.42 14.36 1.99
C GLY A 109 -1.99 14.16 2.51
N LEU A 110 -1.57 12.90 2.65
CA LEU A 110 -0.24 12.54 3.14
C LEU A 110 0.78 12.55 1.99
N ASN A 111 2.05 12.74 2.31
CA ASN A 111 3.11 12.75 1.30
C ASN A 111 3.66 11.36 1.00
N ASN A 112 3.66 10.48 2.00
CA ASN A 112 4.32 9.18 1.92
C ASN A 112 3.70 8.16 2.90
N LEU A 113 4.21 6.92 2.88
CA LEU A 113 3.72 5.82 3.71
C LEU A 113 4.09 5.97 5.20
N GLU A 114 5.13 6.70 5.55
CA GLU A 114 5.59 6.85 6.95
C GLU A 114 4.62 7.70 7.78
N GLU A 115 3.92 8.63 7.12
CA GLU A 115 2.87 9.45 7.70
C GLU A 115 1.57 8.67 7.98
N VAL A 116 1.38 7.50 7.34
CA VAL A 116 0.18 6.65 7.55
C VAL A 116 0.17 6.12 8.98
N LYS A 117 -0.97 6.27 9.68
CA LYS A 117 -1.21 5.73 11.03
C LYS A 117 -2.21 4.59 11.01
N ASN A 118 -2.12 3.68 11.98
CA ASN A 118 -2.94 2.46 12.00
C ASN A 118 -4.45 2.70 12.19
N TRP A 119 -4.85 3.85 12.73
CA TRP A 119 -6.25 4.27 12.85
C TRP A 119 -6.83 4.86 11.54
N MET A 120 -6.01 5.09 10.51
CA MET A 120 -6.48 5.65 9.24
C MET A 120 -7.15 4.56 8.39
N ILE A 121 -8.42 4.78 8.06
CA ILE A 121 -9.24 3.83 7.29
C ILE A 121 -9.70 4.51 6.00
N PRO A 122 -9.74 3.80 4.86
CA PRO A 122 -10.32 4.34 3.63
C PRO A 122 -11.75 4.84 3.85
N LYS A 123 -12.02 6.10 3.48
CA LYS A 123 -13.31 6.79 3.69
C LYS A 123 -14.47 6.17 2.91
N ASP A 124 -14.16 5.40 1.88
CA ASP A 124 -15.10 4.70 1.02
C ASP A 124 -15.58 3.35 1.58
N ILE A 125 -15.02 2.90 2.71
CA ILE A 125 -15.41 1.65 3.35
C ILE A 125 -16.09 1.96 4.69
N ASP A 126 -17.41 1.85 4.73
CA ASP A 126 -18.15 1.92 5.99
C ASP A 126 -18.42 0.53 6.56
N SER A 127 -17.90 0.26 7.75
CA SER A 127 -18.14 -1.00 8.47
C SER A 127 -18.07 -0.76 9.97
N VAL A 128 -19.03 -1.34 10.70
CA VAL A 128 -19.07 -1.30 12.17
C VAL A 128 -17.79 -1.87 12.77
N VAL A 129 -17.29 -2.98 12.22
CA VAL A 129 -16.06 -3.66 12.66
C VAL A 129 -14.85 -2.76 12.46
N LEU A 130 -14.75 -2.09 11.31
CA LEU A 130 -13.66 -1.15 11.03
C LEU A 130 -13.67 0.05 11.98
N ARG A 131 -14.84 0.56 12.36
CA ARG A 131 -14.97 1.62 13.38
C ARG A 131 -14.48 1.15 14.76
N GLN A 132 -14.75 -0.09 15.14
CA GLN A 132 -14.22 -0.67 16.39
C GLN A 132 -12.70 -0.82 16.34
N ILE A 133 -12.16 -1.34 15.24
CA ILE A 133 -10.71 -1.46 15.03
C ILE A 133 -10.05 -0.07 15.11
N LYS A 134 -10.64 0.94 14.47
CA LYS A 134 -10.18 2.33 14.52
C LYS A 134 -10.06 2.85 15.95
N ALA A 135 -11.12 2.68 16.74
CA ALA A 135 -11.17 3.18 18.11
C ALA A 135 -10.05 2.59 18.99
N ASN A 136 -9.68 1.32 18.80
CA ASN A 136 -8.56 0.72 19.52
C ASN A 136 -7.21 1.30 19.07
N TRP A 137 -7.02 1.56 17.77
CA TRP A 137 -5.77 2.17 17.28
C TRP A 137 -5.61 3.66 17.61
N GLU A 138 -6.68 4.33 18.05
CA GLU A 138 -6.61 5.70 18.57
C GLU A 138 -6.10 5.74 20.02
N ASP A 139 -6.13 4.62 20.74
CA ASP A 139 -5.56 4.48 22.08
C ASP A 139 -4.01 4.37 22.00
N PRO A 140 -3.26 5.30 22.63
CA PRO A 140 -1.79 5.26 22.65
C PRO A 140 -1.20 4.03 23.34
N GLU A 141 -1.93 3.40 24.26
CA GLU A 141 -1.47 2.20 24.98
C GLU A 141 -1.72 0.90 24.19
N PHE A 142 -2.47 0.98 23.08
CA PHE A 142 -2.83 -0.18 22.30
C PHE A 142 -1.65 -0.72 21.47
N THR A 143 -1.26 -1.97 21.75
CA THR A 143 -0.12 -2.63 21.09
C THR A 143 -0.49 -3.45 19.85
N GLY A 144 -1.77 -3.53 19.50
CA GLY A 144 -2.27 -4.32 18.38
C GLY A 144 -3.10 -5.53 18.79
N PHE A 145 -3.81 -6.10 17.82
CA PHE A 145 -4.69 -7.26 18.03
C PHE A 145 -3.93 -8.58 17.96
N THR A 146 -4.34 -9.54 18.80
CA THR A 146 -3.91 -10.94 18.69
C THR A 146 -4.52 -11.62 17.46
N SER A 147 -3.89 -12.67 16.93
CA SER A 147 -4.44 -13.42 15.79
C SER A 147 -5.86 -13.94 16.03
N SER A 148 -6.18 -14.37 17.26
CA SER A 148 -7.54 -14.81 17.61
C SER A 148 -8.57 -13.68 17.52
N GLN A 149 -8.22 -12.47 17.96
CA GLN A 149 -9.11 -11.31 17.85
C GLN A 149 -9.34 -10.93 16.38
N VAL A 150 -8.28 -10.96 15.56
CA VAL A 150 -8.40 -10.72 14.11
C VAL A 150 -9.32 -11.75 13.46
N SER A 151 -9.17 -13.04 13.78
CA SER A 151 -10.07 -14.09 13.29
C SER A 151 -11.52 -13.87 13.70
N ASN A 152 -11.77 -13.35 14.90
CA ASN A 152 -13.13 -13.05 15.36
C ASN A 152 -13.77 -11.93 14.53
N PHE A 153 -13.03 -10.88 14.19
CA PHE A 153 -13.53 -9.80 13.31
C PHE A 153 -13.84 -10.25 11.88
N VAL A 154 -13.16 -11.28 11.39
CA VAL A 154 -13.39 -11.82 10.04
C VAL A 154 -14.66 -12.68 9.99
N ARG A 155 -15.06 -13.25 11.13
CA ARG A 155 -16.23 -14.15 11.24
C ARG A 155 -17.53 -13.43 11.58
N SER A 156 -17.44 -12.21 12.10
CA SER A 156 -18.57 -11.35 12.46
C SER A 156 -19.16 -10.64 11.26
#